data_AF-A0A955DQQ7-F1
#
_entry.id   AF-A0A955DQQ7-F1
#
_cell.length_a   1.000
_cell.length_b   1.000
_cell.length_c   1.000
_cell.angle_alpha   90.00
_cell.angle_beta   90.00
_cell.angle_gamma   90.00
#
_symmetry.space_group_name_H-M   'P 1'
#
loop_
_entity.id
_entity.type
_entity.pdbx_description
1 polymer ?
#
loop_
_entity_poly.entity_id
_entity_poly.type
_entity_poly.pdbx_seq_one_letter_code
_entity_poly.pdbx_strand_id
1 'polypeptide(L)'
;AMWPGTSRSMMTIVAGLLGGLRGKDAAEFSFLLGLPTLGGACAYKALKSFTGDGPDMIESIGVSAIVIGLVVAFISAAIAIRWLVAYLSQHGVAIFGWYRLAVSAVIILAIAMGWISPIRPADVAADLNESVSPIRVE
;
A
#
# COMPACT_ATOMS: atom_id res chain seq x y z
N ALA A 1 4.21 0.94 9.70
CA ALA A 1 3.05 0.68 8.80
C ALA A 1 3.08 -0.76 8.27
N MET A 2 3.27 -1.74 9.17
CA MET A 2 3.32 -3.16 8.78
C MET A 2 1.96 -3.84 8.89
N TRP A 3 0.98 -3.19 9.53
CA TRP A 3 -0.38 -3.69 9.63
C TRP A 3 -1.17 -3.36 8.34
N PRO A 4 -1.68 -4.36 7.60
CA PRO A 4 -2.41 -4.15 6.35
C PRO A 4 -3.60 -3.22 6.53
N GLY A 5 -3.77 -2.27 5.62
CA GLY A 5 -4.83 -1.25 5.73
C GLY A 5 -4.42 -0.02 6.54
N THR A 6 -3.31 -0.04 7.28
CA THR A 6 -2.73 1.20 7.84
C THR A 6 -2.14 2.06 6.73
N SER A 7 -2.54 3.34 6.66
CA SER A 7 -1.95 4.26 5.69
C SER A 7 -0.54 4.62 6.12
N ARG A 8 0.45 4.14 5.36
CA ARG A 8 1.87 4.43 5.63
C ARG A 8 2.12 5.93 5.72
N SER A 9 1.68 6.69 4.72
CA SER A 9 1.94 8.14 4.65
C SER A 9 1.28 8.90 5.80
N MET A 10 0.05 8.54 6.19
CA MET A 10 -0.61 9.20 7.31
C MET A 10 0.10 8.92 8.64
N MET A 11 0.54 7.68 8.87
CA MET A 11 1.24 7.32 10.11
C MET A 11 2.56 8.08 10.25
N THR A 12 3.32 8.22 9.16
CA THR A 12 4.58 8.98 9.16
C THR A 12 4.36 10.48 9.27
N ILE A 13 3.32 11.03 8.63
CA ILE A 13 2.96 12.45 8.76
C ILE A 13 2.51 12.77 10.19
N VAL A 14 1.61 11.97 10.76
CA VAL A 14 1.13 12.17 12.14
C VAL A 14 2.27 12.02 13.14
N ALA A 15 3.15 11.04 12.96
CA ALA A 15 4.35 10.91 13.79
C ALA A 15 5.26 12.14 13.67
N GLY A 16 5.44 12.69 12.47
CA GLY A 16 6.18 13.93 12.24
C GLY A 16 5.55 15.14 12.94
N LEU A 17 4.23 15.29 12.85
CA LEU A 17 3.47 16.33 13.55
C LEU A 17 3.61 16.22 15.07
N LEU A 18 3.50 15.00 15.63
CA LEU A 18 3.71 14.75 17.05
C LEU A 18 5.15 15.02 17.48
N GLY A 19 6.12 14.82 16.58
CA GLY A 19 7.52 15.19 16.75
C GLY A 19 7.81 16.69 16.56
N GLY A 20 6.79 17.52 16.36
CA GLY A 20 6.92 18.98 16.25
C GLY A 20 7.16 19.53 14.84
N LEU A 21 7.11 18.69 13.80
CA LEU A 21 7.19 19.17 12.42
C LEU A 21 5.91 19.90 12.00
N ARG A 22 6.03 20.84 11.05
CA ARG A 22 4.87 21.47 10.42
C ARG A 22 4.26 20.50 9.42
N GLY A 23 2.97 20.65 9.09
CA GLY A 23 2.25 19.73 8.19
C GLY A 23 2.92 19.54 6.83
N LYS A 24 3.50 20.61 6.27
CA LYS A 24 4.29 20.55 5.04
C LYS A 24 5.57 19.70 5.20
N ASP A 25 6.36 19.99 6.22
CA ASP A 25 7.64 19.33 6.47
C ASP A 25 7.45 17.84 6.80
N ALA A 26 6.42 17.52 7.57
CA ALA A 26 6.03 16.15 7.88
C ALA A 26 5.60 15.36 6.62
N ALA A 27 4.91 16.01 5.69
CA ALA A 27 4.53 15.42 4.40
C ALA A 27 5.75 15.17 3.51
N GLU A 28 6.63 16.16 3.37
CA GLU A 28 7.87 16.02 2.59
C GLU A 28 8.75 14.91 3.15
N PHE A 29 8.95 14.87 4.48
CA PHE A 29 9.66 13.79 5.16
C PHE A 29 9.03 12.42 4.88
N SER A 30 7.71 12.31 4.98
CA SER A 30 6.98 11.08 4.69
C SER A 30 7.18 10.60 3.24
N PHE A 31 7.29 11.51 2.28
CA PHE A 31 7.53 11.16 0.87
C PHE A 31 8.97 10.74 0.62
N LEU A 32 9.93 11.44 1.21
CA LEU A 32 11.35 11.09 1.13
C LEU A 32 11.64 9.72 1.75
N LEU A 33 11.07 9.44 2.93
CA LEU A 33 11.11 8.11 3.55
C LEU A 33 10.37 7.06 2.69
N GLY A 34 9.42 7.53 1.89
CA GLY A 34 8.61 6.71 1.04
C GLY A 34 9.37 6.05 -0.12
N LEU A 35 10.37 6.75 -0.67
CA LEU A 35 11.22 6.31 -1.78
C LEU A 35 12.05 5.05 -1.47
N PRO A 36 12.87 4.99 -0.41
CA PRO A 36 13.67 3.80 -0.12
C PRO A 36 12.79 2.60 0.28
N THR A 37 11.70 2.85 1.00
CA THR A 37 10.84 1.77 1.51
C THR A 37 9.98 1.13 0.41
N LEU A 38 9.29 1.93 -0.43
CA LEU A 38 8.52 1.38 -1.56
C LEU A 38 9.43 0.97 -2.71
N GLY A 39 10.51 1.72 -2.97
CA GLY A 39 11.48 1.38 -4.00
C GLY A 39 12.12 0.02 -3.71
N GLY A 40 12.57 -0.21 -2.48
CA GLY A 40 13.10 -1.50 -2.05
C GLY A 40 12.07 -2.63 -2.12
N ALA A 41 10.83 -2.39 -1.66
CA ALA A 41 9.76 -3.39 -1.75
C ALA A 41 9.37 -3.74 -3.20
N CYS A 42 9.35 -2.74 -4.08
CA CYS A 42 9.08 -2.92 -5.51
C CYS A 42 10.21 -3.71 -6.18
N ALA A 43 11.47 -3.32 -5.94
CA ALA A 43 12.64 -4.02 -6.47
C ALA A 43 12.69 -5.48 -5.98
N TYR A 44 12.43 -5.72 -4.70
CA TYR A 44 12.38 -7.07 -4.15
C TYR A 44 11.29 -7.93 -4.81
N LYS A 45 10.08 -7.39 -4.98
CA LYS A 45 8.98 -8.08 -5.66
C LYS A 45 9.30 -8.35 -7.13
N ALA A 46 9.88 -7.38 -7.83
CA ALA A 46 10.29 -7.53 -9.22
C ALA A 46 11.35 -8.65 -9.36
N LEU A 47 12.41 -8.62 -8.55
CA LEU A 47 13.45 -9.66 -8.54
C LEU A 47 12.85 -11.05 -8.28
N LYS A 48 11.94 -11.16 -7.31
CA LYS A 48 11.29 -12.44 -6.98
C LYS A 48 10.41 -12.98 -8.12
N SER A 49 9.74 -12.11 -8.89
CA SER A 49 9.04 -12.52 -10.12
C SER A 49 10.01 -12.95 -11.24
N PHE A 50 11.22 -12.39 -11.33
CA PHE A 50 12.20 -12.81 -12.33
C PHE A 50 12.93 -14.12 -11.99
N THR A 51 13.08 -14.44 -10.70
CA THR A 51 13.77 -15.66 -10.22
C THR A 51 12.84 -16.89 -10.18
N GLY A 52 11.54 -16.74 -10.44
CA GLY A 52 10.57 -17.85 -10.46
C GLY A 52 10.07 -18.32 -9.08
N ASP A 53 10.49 -17.66 -7.99
CA ASP A 53 10.09 -17.97 -6.61
C ASP A 53 8.86 -17.17 -6.13
N GLY A 54 8.26 -16.34 -7.00
CA GLY A 54 7.14 -15.45 -6.68
C GLY A 54 5.97 -15.60 -7.65
N PRO A 55 4.80 -14.99 -7.37
CA PRO A 55 3.68 -15.02 -8.30
C PRO A 55 4.14 -14.47 -9.65
N ASP A 56 3.89 -15.22 -10.72
CA ASP A 56 4.24 -14.86 -12.10
C ASP A 56 3.38 -13.69 -12.58
N MET A 57 3.70 -12.49 -12.10
CA MET A 57 3.07 -11.24 -12.52
C MET A 57 3.29 -11.01 -14.02
N ILE A 58 4.41 -11.47 -14.57
CA ILE A 58 4.75 -11.32 -15.99
C ILE A 58 3.85 -12.18 -16.87
N GLU A 59 3.56 -13.42 -16.47
CA GLU A 59 2.71 -14.34 -17.24
C GLU A 59 1.22 -14.00 -17.09
N SER A 60 0.79 -13.54 -15.90
CA SER A 60 -0.61 -13.22 -15.60
C SER A 60 -1.07 -11.83 -16.06
N ILE A 61 -0.21 -10.80 -16.02
CA ILE A 61 -0.56 -9.40 -16.32
C ILE A 61 0.03 -8.94 -17.66
N GLY A 62 1.17 -9.50 -18.06
CA GLY A 62 1.91 -9.07 -19.25
C GLY A 62 2.78 -7.83 -19.01
N VAL A 63 3.96 -7.83 -19.62
CA VAL A 63 4.98 -6.76 -19.45
C VAL A 63 4.45 -5.39 -19.88
N SER A 64 3.63 -5.32 -20.93
CA SER A 64 3.06 -4.07 -21.44
C SER A 64 2.15 -3.37 -20.44
N ALA A 65 1.26 -4.12 -19.77
CA ALA A 65 0.37 -3.58 -18.76
C ALA A 65 1.13 -3.12 -17.50
N ILE A 66 2.19 -3.82 -17.11
CA ILE A 66 3.06 -3.42 -16.00
C ILE A 66 3.73 -2.06 -16.29
N VAL A 67 4.28 -1.89 -17.50
CA VAL A 67 4.95 -0.63 -17.88
C VAL A 67 3.95 0.53 -17.95
N ILE A 68 2.77 0.32 -18.56
CA ILE A 68 1.73 1.35 -18.62
C ILE A 68 1.26 1.70 -17.20
N GLY A 69 1.00 0.70 -16.36
CA GLY A 69 0.61 0.89 -14.97
C GLY A 69 1.65 1.67 -14.18
N LEU A 70 2.94 1.38 -14.38
CA LEU A 70 4.05 2.09 -13.74
C LEU A 70 4.07 3.58 -14.15
N VAL A 71 3.93 3.88 -15.44
CA VAL A 71 3.92 5.26 -15.95
C VAL A 71 2.71 6.03 -15.44
N VAL A 72 1.51 5.44 -15.52
CA VAL A 72 0.28 6.08 -15.04
C VAL A 72 0.33 6.29 -13.53
N ALA A 73 0.78 5.31 -12.76
CA ALA A 73 0.95 5.43 -11.32
C ALA A 73 1.98 6.50 -10.95
N PHE A 74 3.10 6.60 -11.69
CA PHE A 74 4.12 7.62 -11.46
C PHE A 74 3.57 9.04 -11.68
N ILE A 75 2.89 9.28 -12.79
CA ILE A 75 2.28 10.59 -13.09
C ILE A 75 1.21 10.93 -12.05
N SER A 76 0.32 9.98 -11.76
CA SER A 76 -0.74 10.16 -10.75
C SER A 76 -0.15 10.45 -9.37
N ALA A 77 0.92 9.75 -8.98
CA ALA A 77 1.59 9.98 -7.70
C ALA A 77 2.23 11.38 -7.65
N ALA A 78 2.92 11.82 -8.70
CA ALA A 78 3.53 13.15 -8.75
C ALA A 78 2.48 14.27 -8.59
N ILE A 79 1.33 14.14 -9.26
CA ILE A 79 0.21 15.09 -9.13
C ILE A 79 -0.37 15.05 -7.72
N ALA A 80 -0.63 13.86 -7.19
CA ALA A 80 -1.21 13.67 -5.86
C ALA A 80 -0.30 14.22 -4.74
N ILE A 81 1.02 14.00 -4.84
CA ILE A 81 2.01 14.54 -3.90
C ILE A 81 1.95 16.06 -3.88
N ARG A 82 2.01 16.68 -5.06
CA ARG A 82 1.99 18.15 -5.17
C ARG A 82 0.72 18.74 -4.57
N TRP A 83 -0.42 18.12 -4.84
CA TRP A 83 -1.69 18.52 -4.28
C TRP A 83 -1.74 18.32 -2.76
N LEU A 84 -1.29 17.18 -2.24
CA LEU A 84 -1.34 16.86 -0.81
C LEU A 84 -0.46 17.81 0.00
N VAL A 85 0.76 18.07 -0.45
CA VAL A 85 1.69 18.99 0.24
C VAL A 85 1.09 20.41 0.26
N ALA A 86 0.49 20.86 -0.84
CA ALA A 86 -0.22 22.13 -0.89
C ALA A 86 -1.43 22.16 0.07
N TYR A 87 -2.24 21.10 0.09
CA TYR A 87 -3.38 20.98 0.98
C TYR A 87 -2.99 21.06 2.47
N LEU A 88 -1.99 20.27 2.87
CA LEU A 88 -1.51 20.22 4.26
C LEU A 88 -0.79 21.48 4.73
N SER A 89 -0.43 22.38 3.82
CA SER A 89 0.08 23.71 4.17
C SER A 89 -1.03 24.67 4.64
N GLN A 90 -2.28 24.41 4.26
CA GLN A 90 -3.43 25.27 4.56
C GLN A 90 -4.47 24.60 5.47
N HIS A 91 -4.48 23.26 5.50
CA HIS A 91 -5.48 22.47 6.20
C HIS A 91 -4.84 21.39 7.09
N GLY A 92 -5.54 21.01 8.16
CA GLY A 92 -5.12 19.92 9.03
C GLY A 92 -5.41 18.53 8.44
N VAL A 93 -4.87 17.49 9.08
CA VAL A 93 -5.06 16.09 8.68
C VAL A 93 -6.44 15.49 9.05
N ALA A 94 -7.28 16.26 9.75
CA ALA A 94 -8.54 15.77 10.32
C ALA A 94 -9.51 15.21 9.27
N ILE A 95 -9.60 15.84 8.09
CA ILE A 95 -10.51 15.39 7.02
C ILE A 95 -10.19 13.95 6.57
N PHE A 96 -8.91 13.60 6.52
CA PHE A 96 -8.46 12.27 6.13
C PHE A 96 -8.76 11.24 7.23
N GLY A 97 -8.78 11.67 8.50
CA GLY A 97 -9.22 10.85 9.62
C GLY A 97 -10.70 10.49 9.49
N TRP A 98 -11.56 11.47 9.28
CA TRP A 98 -13.00 11.26 9.08
C TRP A 98 -13.31 10.40 7.86
N TYR A 99 -12.63 10.65 6.73
CA TYR A 99 -12.72 9.80 5.54
C TYR A 99 -12.41 8.34 5.86
N ARG A 100 -11.34 8.06 6.61
CA ARG A 100 -10.97 6.68 6.98
C ARG A 100 -12.00 6.04 7.91
N LEU A 101 -12.54 6.78 8.87
CA LEU A 101 -13.59 6.25 9.76
C LEU A 101 -14.86 5.89 8.97
N ALA A 102 -15.26 6.73 8.03
CA ALA A 102 -16.39 6.46 7.15
C ALA A 102 -16.17 5.21 6.29
N VAL A 103 -15.00 5.09 5.63
CA VAL A 103 -14.64 3.91 4.84
C VAL A 103 -14.62 2.65 5.69
N SER A 104 -14.04 2.71 6.89
CA SER A 104 -14.04 1.57 7.83
C SER A 104 -15.46 1.14 8.21
N ALA A 105 -16.35 2.09 8.49
CA ALA A 105 -17.74 1.80 8.81
C ALA A 105 -18.46 1.11 7.64
N VAL A 106 -18.24 1.57 6.41
CA VAL A 106 -18.82 0.95 5.21
C VAL A 106 -18.31 -0.49 5.02
N ILE A 107 -17.01 -0.73 5.20
CA ILE A 107 -16.42 -2.07 5.07
C ILE A 107 -16.99 -3.01 6.14
N ILE A 108 -17.09 -2.55 7.40
CA ILE A 108 -17.68 -3.35 8.49
C ILE A 108 -19.13 -3.69 8.16
N LEU A 109 -19.91 -2.73 7.66
CA LEU A 109 -21.30 -2.96 7.28
C LEU A 109 -21.41 -3.96 6.11
N ALA A 110 -20.56 -3.84 5.10
CA ALA A 110 -20.53 -4.77 3.97
C ALA A 110 -20.19 -6.21 4.40
N ILE A 111 -19.29 -6.37 5.37
CA ILE A 111 -19.00 -7.67 5.99
C ILE A 111 -20.22 -8.18 6.78
N ALA A 112 -20.85 -7.32 7.58
CA ALA A 112 -22.02 -7.69 8.38
C ALA A 112 -23.22 -8.09 7.51
N MET A 113 -23.37 -7.49 6.33
CA MET A 113 -24.40 -7.84 5.33
C MET A 113 -24.02 -9.05 4.47
N GLY A 114 -22.84 -9.64 4.67
CA GLY A 114 -22.38 -10.82 3.93
C GLY A 114 -21.95 -10.53 2.48
N TRP A 115 -21.74 -9.27 2.11
CA TRP A 115 -21.25 -8.90 0.78
C TRP A 115 -19.74 -9.15 0.64
N ILE A 116 -19.02 -9.13 1.76
CA ILE A 116 -17.58 -9.37 1.82
C ILE A 116 -17.32 -10.45 2.87
N SER A 117 -16.71 -11.54 2.44
CA SER A 117 -16.28 -12.61 3.34
C SER A 117 -14.98 -12.21 4.05
N PRO A 118 -14.91 -12.26 5.39
CA PRO A 118 -13.66 -12.08 6.11
C PRO A 118 -12.68 -13.21 5.73
N ILE A 119 -11.42 -12.85 5.51
CA ILE A 119 -10.33 -13.83 5.36
C ILE A 119 -10.25 -14.63 6.66
N ARG A 120 -10.50 -15.94 6.62
CA ARG A 120 -10.40 -16.78 7.81
C ARG A 120 -8.94 -17.17 8.04
N PRO A 121 -8.50 -17.31 9.30
CA PRO A 121 -7.14 -17.76 9.61
C PRO A 121 -6.80 -19.13 8.98
N ALA A 122 -7.79 -20.00 8.78
CA ALA A 122 -7.62 -21.28 8.09
C ALA A 122 -7.25 -21.10 6.61
N ASP A 123 -7.77 -20.07 5.95
CA ASP A 123 -7.48 -19.77 4.54
C ASP A 123 -6.01 -19.32 4.41
N VAL A 124 -5.52 -18.52 5.36
CA VAL A 124 -4.12 -18.07 5.42
C VAL A 124 -3.15 -19.24 5.68
N ALA A 125 -3.52 -20.18 6.55
CA ALA A 125 -2.69 -21.35 6.83
C ALA A 125 -2.60 -22.31 5.63
N ALA A 126 -3.66 -22.40 4.82
CA ALA A 126 -3.66 -23.16 3.57
C ALA A 126 -2.72 -22.55 2.53
N ASP A 127 -2.78 -21.22 2.31
CA ASP A 127 -1.91 -20.50 1.37
C ASP A 127 -0.41 -20.61 1.73
N LEU A 128 -0.10 -20.60 3.03
CA LEU A 128 1.27 -20.78 3.52
C LEU A 128 1.79 -22.21 3.32
N ASN A 129 0.90 -23.20 3.32
CA ASN A 129 1.29 -24.60 3.13
C ASN A 129 1.47 -24.94 1.63
N GLU A 130 0.67 -24.35 0.74
CA GLU A 130 0.86 -24.47 -0.71
C GLU A 130 2.15 -23.79 -1.20
N SER A 131 2.48 -22.61 -0.65
CA SER A 131 3.70 -21.86 -1.04
C SER A 131 5.01 -22.43 -0.50
N VAL A 132 4.96 -23.45 0.38
CA VAL A 132 6.13 -24.12 0.99
C VAL A 132 6.24 -25.60 0.56
N SER A 133 5.32 -26.11 -0.26
CA SER A 133 5.43 -27.49 -0.75
C SER A 133 6.71 -27.63 -1.61
N PRO A 134 7.65 -28.52 -1.25
CA PRO A 134 8.83 -28.74 -2.07
C PRO A 134 8.39 -29.31 -3.41
N ILE A 135 8.86 -28.69 -4.49
CA ILE A 135 8.73 -29.15 -5.88
C ILE A 135 8.86 -30.68 -5.88
N ARG A 136 7.72 -31.37 -6.05
CA ARG A 136 7.70 -32.82 -6.19
C ARG A 136 8.20 -33.11 -7.60
N VAL A 137 9.48 -33.43 -7.69
CA VAL A 137 10.10 -34.00 -8.88
C VAL A 137 9.46 -35.38 -9.05
N GLU A 138 8.54 -35.51 -10.01
CA GLU A 138 8.24 -36.79 -10.67
C GLU A 138 8.94 -36.80 -12.04
#